data_AF-A0A7J6DLS7-F1
#
_entry.id   AF-A0A7J6DLS7-F1
#
_cell.length_a   1.000
_cell.length_b   1.000
_cell.length_c   1.000
_cell.angle_alpha   90.00
_cell.angle_beta   90.00
_cell.angle_gamma   90.00
#
_symmetry.space_group_name_H-M   'P 1'
#
loop_
_entity.id
_entity.type
_entity.pdbx_description
1 polymer ?
#
loop_
_entity_poly.entity_id
_entity_poly.type
_entity_poly.pdbx_seq_one_letter_code
_entity_poly.pdbx_strand_id
1 'polypeptide(L)'
;MKPWLPGPLCPFRQHLLNQVSQFFSLPLHKHLTTVLFYRKTMTSSSATSRKALSKIACSRLQKELLEWQVNPPAGFKHKVTDNLQRWVIEVNGAPGTLYSNETYQLQVDFPEHYPMEAPQVIFLHPAPLHPHIYSNGHICLDILYDSWSPAMTVSSICISILSMLSSSTAKQRPEDNDRYVKNCRNGRSPKETRWWFHDDKV
;
A
#
# COMPACT_ATOMS: atom_id res chain seq x y z
N MET A 1 22.25 -27.09 -19.72
CA MET A 1 22.24 -25.79 -20.43
C MET A 1 21.28 -25.88 -21.62
N LYS A 2 20.07 -25.33 -21.47
CA LYS A 2 19.22 -24.77 -22.54
C LYS A 2 18.37 -23.66 -21.89
N PRO A 3 18.12 -22.52 -22.58
CA PRO A 3 17.60 -21.30 -21.98
C PRO A 3 16.07 -21.29 -21.96
N TRP A 4 15.49 -20.79 -20.87
CA TRP A 4 14.06 -20.52 -20.79
C TRP A 4 13.73 -19.25 -21.57
N LEU A 5 12.99 -19.40 -22.66
CA LEU A 5 12.37 -18.30 -23.39
C LEU A 5 11.17 -17.76 -22.58
N PRO A 6 10.90 -16.45 -22.62
CA PRO A 6 9.76 -15.87 -21.93
C PRO A 6 8.46 -16.28 -22.62
N GLY A 7 7.51 -16.81 -21.83
CA GLY A 7 6.14 -17.05 -22.26
C GLY A 7 5.37 -15.74 -22.54
N PRO A 8 4.23 -15.80 -23.23
CA PRO A 8 3.49 -14.63 -23.67
C PRO A 8 2.93 -13.85 -22.46
N LEU A 9 3.04 -12.52 -22.55
CA LEU A 9 2.60 -11.57 -21.54
C LEU A 9 1.07 -11.63 -21.36
N CYS A 10 0.60 -11.66 -20.11
CA CYS A 10 -0.82 -11.61 -19.79
C CYS A 10 -1.50 -10.35 -20.38
N PRO A 11 -2.74 -10.44 -20.90
CA PRO A 11 -3.48 -9.32 -21.51
C PRO A 11 -3.69 -8.10 -20.58
N PHE A 12 -3.53 -8.28 -19.27
CA PHE A 12 -3.66 -7.22 -18.26
C PHE A 12 -2.48 -6.23 -18.25
N ARG A 13 -1.32 -6.64 -18.80
CA ARG A 13 -0.08 -5.82 -18.84
C ARG A 13 -0.17 -4.65 -19.83
N GLN A 14 -1.06 -4.73 -20.82
CA GLN A 14 -1.22 -3.68 -21.84
C GLN A 14 -2.23 -2.60 -21.46
N HIS A 15 -3.18 -2.90 -20.56
CA HIS A 15 -4.23 -1.96 -20.17
C HIS A 15 -3.74 -0.89 -19.18
N LEU A 16 -2.80 -1.26 -18.29
CA LEU A 16 -2.21 -0.34 -17.31
C LEU A 16 -1.17 0.62 -17.90
N LEU A 17 -0.51 0.28 -19.00
CA LEU A 17 0.47 1.17 -19.65
C LEU A 17 -0.20 2.26 -20.52
N ASN A 18 -1.41 2.03 -21.01
CA ASN A 18 -2.12 2.99 -21.88
C ASN A 18 -2.96 4.03 -21.13
N GLN A 19 -3.21 3.87 -19.83
CA GLN A 19 -4.03 4.83 -19.05
C GLN A 19 -3.20 5.96 -18.41
N VAL A 20 -1.87 5.86 -18.37
CA VAL A 20 -0.99 6.86 -17.74
C VAL A 20 -0.78 8.10 -18.63
N SER A 21 -1.15 8.05 -19.91
CA SER A 21 -0.83 9.11 -20.88
C SER A 21 -1.86 10.24 -21.04
N GLN A 22 -3.00 10.24 -20.33
CA GLN A 22 -4.09 11.21 -20.60
C GLN A 22 -4.44 12.22 -19.50
N PHE A 23 -3.73 12.26 -18.38
CA PHE A 23 -4.01 13.23 -17.31
C PHE A 23 -3.01 14.40 -17.18
N PHE A 24 -2.32 14.74 -18.26
CA PHE A 24 -1.62 16.03 -18.37
C PHE A 24 -2.53 17.06 -19.03
N SER A 25 -3.27 17.82 -18.23
CA SER A 25 -3.48 19.27 -18.45
C SER A 25 -4.39 19.89 -17.39
N LEU A 26 -4.00 21.11 -16.99
CA LEU A 26 -4.77 22.18 -16.32
C LEU A 26 -4.53 22.42 -14.81
N PRO A 27 -4.62 23.70 -14.38
CA PRO A 27 -3.51 24.34 -13.68
C PRO A 27 -3.73 24.62 -12.18
N LEU A 28 -2.58 24.85 -11.56
CA LEU A 28 -2.28 25.18 -10.18
C LEU A 28 -2.99 26.46 -9.67
N HIS A 29 -3.67 26.38 -8.53
CA HIS A 29 -3.83 27.53 -7.64
C HIS A 29 -3.43 27.16 -6.21
N LYS A 30 -2.62 28.05 -5.66
CA LYS A 30 -1.81 27.95 -4.46
C LYS A 30 -2.65 28.49 -3.31
N HIS A 31 -2.54 27.97 -2.09
CA HIS A 31 -2.57 28.79 -0.88
C HIS A 31 -1.93 28.08 0.32
N LEU A 32 -1.36 28.93 1.18
CA LEU A 32 -0.29 28.67 2.13
C LEU A 32 -0.80 28.40 3.56
N THR A 33 0.09 27.80 4.35
CA THR A 33 0.37 28.02 5.78
C THR A 33 -0.68 27.61 6.83
N THR A 34 -0.30 26.72 7.76
CA THR A 34 0.24 27.10 9.09
C THR A 34 0.52 25.83 9.91
N VAL A 35 1.73 25.73 10.47
CA VAL A 35 2.19 24.65 11.36
C VAL A 35 1.90 25.05 12.80
N LEU A 36 1.14 24.24 13.55
CA LEU A 36 1.02 24.35 15.00
C LEU A 36 1.69 23.14 15.66
N PHE A 37 2.75 23.44 16.42
CA PHE A 37 3.42 22.52 17.33
C PHE A 37 2.53 22.25 18.55
N TYR A 38 2.27 20.98 18.85
CA TYR A 38 1.72 20.57 20.14
C TYR A 38 2.59 19.47 20.75
N ARG A 39 3.22 19.79 21.90
CA ARG A 39 3.89 18.84 22.79
C ARG A 39 2.85 18.26 23.74
N LYS A 40 2.70 16.93 23.83
CA LYS A 40 2.64 16.25 25.14
C LYS A 40 2.65 14.71 25.09
N THR A 41 3.47 14.19 26.01
CA THR A 41 3.39 12.94 26.81
C THR A 41 3.29 11.59 26.11
N MET A 42 4.40 10.84 26.24
CA MET A 42 4.54 9.43 25.93
C MET A 42 3.72 8.57 26.89
N THR A 43 2.91 7.66 26.34
CA THR A 43 2.44 6.46 27.04
C THR A 43 3.05 5.24 26.35
N SER A 44 3.89 4.53 27.10
CA SER A 44 4.59 3.31 26.67
C SER A 44 3.61 2.16 26.54
N SER A 45 3.44 1.65 25.32
CA SER A 45 2.91 0.31 25.08
C SER A 45 3.93 -0.50 24.27
N SER A 46 4.18 -1.72 24.73
CA SER A 46 5.26 -2.62 24.32
C SER A 46 5.16 -2.99 22.83
N ALA A 47 6.07 -2.44 22.03
CA ALA A 47 6.33 -2.89 20.67
C ALA A 47 7.73 -3.51 20.63
N THR A 48 7.83 -4.72 20.08
CA THR A 48 9.08 -5.38 19.68
C THR A 48 10.03 -4.34 19.10
N SER A 49 11.27 -4.26 19.61
CA SER A 49 12.23 -3.20 19.26
C SER A 49 12.39 -3.12 17.74
N ARG A 50 11.73 -2.14 17.12
CA ARG A 50 11.82 -1.91 15.67
C ARG A 50 13.24 -1.43 15.41
N LYS A 51 13.98 -2.20 14.61
CA LYS A 51 15.33 -1.79 14.18
C LYS A 51 15.26 -0.43 13.50
N ALA A 52 16.25 0.41 13.78
CA ALA A 52 16.33 1.75 13.19
C ALA A 52 16.46 1.66 11.67
N LEU A 53 15.94 2.65 10.94
CA LEU A 53 16.11 2.72 9.48
C LEU A 53 17.58 2.92 9.12
N SER A 54 18.02 2.28 8.04
CA SER A 54 19.32 2.59 7.45
C SER A 54 19.36 4.04 6.92
N LYS A 55 20.57 4.61 6.79
CA LYS A 55 20.73 5.97 6.23
C LYS A 55 20.14 6.10 4.82
N ILE A 56 20.26 5.03 4.02
CA ILE A 56 19.69 4.95 2.66
C ILE A 56 18.16 5.00 2.75
N ALA A 57 17.56 4.20 3.62
CA ALA A 57 16.11 4.18 3.85
C ALA A 57 15.60 5.56 4.30
N CYS A 58 16.25 6.19 5.29
CA CYS A 58 15.89 7.53 5.74
C CYS A 58 15.93 8.56 4.60
N SER A 59 17.01 8.61 3.82
CA SER A 59 17.14 9.56 2.72
C SER A 59 16.09 9.32 1.64
N ARG A 60 15.82 8.05 1.31
CA ARG A 60 14.79 7.67 0.35
C ARG A 60 13.40 8.09 0.82
N LEU A 61 13.03 7.80 2.07
CA LEU A 61 11.72 8.12 2.62
C LEU A 61 11.49 9.62 2.77
N GLN A 62 12.53 10.39 3.11
CA GLN A 62 12.42 11.85 3.13
C GLN A 62 12.11 12.43 1.76
N LYS A 63 12.73 11.89 0.69
CA LYS A 63 12.45 12.30 -0.69
C LYS A 63 11.02 11.95 -1.08
N GLU A 64 10.58 10.72 -0.80
CA GLU A 64 9.20 10.31 -1.09
C GLU A 64 8.17 11.12 -0.30
N LEU A 65 8.46 11.45 0.97
CA LEU A 65 7.58 12.28 1.80
C LEU A 65 7.45 13.69 1.23
N LEU A 66 8.57 14.28 0.81
CA LEU A 66 8.57 15.60 0.19
C LEU A 66 7.81 15.59 -1.14
N GLU A 67 8.05 14.59 -1.98
CA GLU A 67 7.31 14.41 -3.24
C GLU A 67 5.81 14.26 -2.98
N TRP A 68 5.42 13.46 -1.98
CA TRP A 68 4.04 13.28 -1.59
C TRP A 68 3.39 14.58 -1.11
N GLN A 69 4.11 15.39 -0.32
CA GLN A 69 3.60 16.68 0.15
C GLN A 69 3.38 17.68 -0.99
N VAL A 70 4.22 17.62 -2.03
CA VAL A 70 4.09 18.47 -3.22
C VAL A 70 2.99 17.95 -4.16
N ASN A 71 2.96 16.64 -4.40
CA ASN A 71 2.07 15.98 -5.36
C ASN A 71 1.44 14.71 -4.74
N PRO A 72 0.44 14.84 -3.87
CA PRO A 72 -0.22 13.67 -3.30
C PRO A 72 -1.02 12.93 -4.38
N PRO A 73 -1.01 11.58 -4.41
CA PRO A 73 -1.84 10.80 -5.32
C PRO A 73 -3.33 11.13 -5.15
N ALA A 74 -4.05 11.23 -6.27
CA ALA A 74 -5.49 11.52 -6.24
C ALA A 74 -6.26 10.49 -5.40
N GLY A 75 -7.14 10.96 -4.52
CA GLY A 75 -7.89 10.11 -3.61
C GLY A 75 -7.15 9.73 -2.32
N PHE A 76 -5.87 10.10 -2.17
CA PHE A 76 -5.08 9.81 -0.97
C PHE A 76 -4.73 11.07 -0.18
N LYS A 77 -4.73 10.95 1.16
CA LYS A 77 -4.22 11.98 2.06
C LYS A 77 -3.30 11.36 3.09
N HIS A 78 -2.03 11.76 3.11
CA HIS A 78 -1.11 11.31 4.15
C HIS A 78 -1.42 12.01 5.48
N LYS A 79 -1.58 11.24 6.56
CA LYS A 79 -1.67 11.77 7.92
C LYS A 79 -0.27 11.85 8.51
N VAL A 80 0.08 12.99 9.08
CA VAL A 80 1.38 13.20 9.72
C VAL A 80 1.58 12.14 10.81
N THR A 81 2.68 11.39 10.71
CA THR A 81 3.12 10.46 11.73
C THR A 81 4.39 10.99 12.39
N ASP A 82 4.55 10.73 13.69
CA ASP A 82 5.73 11.18 14.45
C ASP A 82 7.02 10.44 14.04
N ASN A 83 6.90 9.35 13.28
CA ASN A 83 8.01 8.47 12.93
C ASN A 83 8.01 8.18 11.43
N LEU A 84 9.15 8.44 10.76
CA LEU A 84 9.39 8.12 9.35
C LEU A 84 9.23 6.63 9.01
N GLN A 85 9.34 5.72 10.00
CA GLN A 85 9.19 4.28 9.82
C GLN A 85 7.75 3.81 9.59
N ARG A 86 6.76 4.63 9.88
CA ARG A 86 5.35 4.25 9.70
C ARG A 86 4.58 5.41 9.13
N TRP A 87 3.91 5.22 8.01
CA TRP A 87 2.96 6.19 7.48
C TRP A 87 1.53 5.67 7.64
N VAL A 88 0.60 6.58 7.88
CA VAL A 88 -0.83 6.30 7.86
C VAL A 88 -1.45 7.18 6.79
N ILE A 89 -2.05 6.55 5.80
CA ILE A 89 -2.58 7.21 4.60
C ILE A 89 -4.08 6.98 4.56
N GLU A 90 -4.84 8.06 4.48
CA GLU A 90 -6.28 8.02 4.23
C GLU A 90 -6.54 7.76 2.75
N VAL A 91 -7.41 6.80 2.46
CA VAL A 91 -7.76 6.33 1.12
C VAL A 91 -9.25 6.57 0.92
N ASN A 92 -9.60 7.39 -0.05
CA ASN A 92 -10.99 7.59 -0.46
C ASN A 92 -11.28 6.71 -1.66
N GLY A 93 -12.39 5.97 -1.62
CA GLY A 93 -12.82 5.18 -2.75
C GLY A 93 -13.16 6.06 -3.95
N ALA A 94 -12.80 5.60 -5.15
CA ALA A 94 -12.98 6.36 -6.37
C ALA A 94 -14.48 6.52 -6.70
N PRO A 95 -14.91 7.68 -7.25
CA PRO A 95 -16.28 7.89 -7.70
C PRO A 95 -16.70 6.83 -8.74
N GLY A 96 -17.96 6.40 -8.67
CA GLY A 96 -18.51 5.41 -9.61
C GLY A 96 -18.09 3.96 -9.35
N THR A 97 -17.36 3.70 -8.25
CA THR A 97 -17.00 2.35 -7.81
C THR A 97 -17.85 1.90 -6.63
N LEU A 98 -17.80 0.61 -6.29
CA LEU A 98 -18.47 0.07 -5.10
C LEU A 98 -18.03 0.75 -3.80
N TYR A 99 -16.84 1.34 -3.77
CA TYR A 99 -16.25 2.00 -2.60
C TYR A 99 -16.46 3.52 -2.62
N SER A 100 -17.25 4.05 -3.56
CA SER A 100 -17.54 5.48 -3.63
C SER A 100 -18.11 5.99 -2.31
N ASN A 101 -17.62 7.14 -1.85
CA ASN A 101 -17.98 7.78 -0.57
C ASN A 101 -17.52 7.00 0.69
N GLU A 102 -16.68 5.98 0.55
CA GLU A 102 -16.06 5.30 1.68
C GLU A 102 -14.62 5.78 1.88
N THR A 103 -14.22 5.89 3.15
CA THR A 103 -12.87 6.30 3.55
C THR A 103 -12.25 5.21 4.41
N TYR A 104 -11.03 4.81 4.04
CA TYR A 104 -10.25 3.78 4.68
C TYR A 104 -8.89 4.32 5.13
N GLN A 105 -8.20 3.60 6.01
CA GLN A 105 -6.85 3.95 6.42
C GLN A 105 -5.88 2.83 6.04
N LEU A 106 -4.80 3.21 5.37
CA LEU A 106 -3.71 2.34 4.95
C LEU A 106 -2.49 2.63 5.83
N GLN A 107 -2.00 1.62 6.54
CA GLN A 107 -0.74 1.71 7.28
C GLN A 107 0.39 1.14 6.43
N VAL A 108 1.46 1.90 6.29
CA VAL A 108 2.70 1.52 5.60
C VAL A 108 3.83 1.48 6.63
N ASP A 109 4.37 0.30 6.88
CA ASP A 109 5.52 0.07 7.78
C ASP A 109 6.78 -0.18 6.95
N PHE A 110 7.79 0.67 7.14
CA PHE A 110 9.03 0.59 6.38
C PHE A 110 10.07 -0.30 7.08
N PRO A 111 10.67 -1.28 6.38
CA PRO A 111 11.76 -2.08 6.91
C PRO A 111 13.07 -1.27 6.98
N GLU A 112 14.03 -1.77 7.75
CA GLU A 112 15.37 -1.19 7.92
C GLU A 112 16.08 -0.93 6.58
N HIS A 113 15.93 -1.88 5.64
CA HIS A 113 16.60 -1.88 4.34
C HIS A 113 15.72 -1.39 3.18
N TYR A 114 14.63 -0.64 3.46
CA TYR A 114 13.86 0.01 2.39
C TYR A 114 14.76 0.90 1.51
N PRO A 115 14.63 0.89 0.17
CA PRO A 115 13.62 0.23 -0.66
C PRO A 115 14.02 -1.17 -1.17
N MET A 116 15.13 -1.74 -0.69
CA MET A 116 15.56 -3.08 -1.11
C MET A 116 14.58 -4.15 -0.63
N GLU A 117 13.99 -3.93 0.54
CA GLU A 117 12.86 -4.70 1.03
C GLU A 117 11.55 -3.92 0.86
N ALA A 118 10.50 -4.61 0.42
CA ALA A 118 9.16 -4.04 0.28
C ALA A 118 8.64 -3.49 1.62
N PRO A 119 7.86 -2.39 1.64
CA PRO A 119 7.17 -1.98 2.86
C PRO A 119 6.05 -2.98 3.20
N GLN A 120 5.74 -3.13 4.48
CA GLN A 120 4.55 -3.87 4.89
C GLN A 120 3.35 -2.92 4.81
N VAL A 121 2.32 -3.30 4.05
CA VAL A 121 1.13 -2.47 3.83
C VAL A 121 -0.12 -3.22 4.25
N ILE A 122 -0.92 -2.61 5.12
CA ILE A 122 -2.19 -3.18 5.61
C ILE A 122 -3.27 -2.10 5.68
N PHE A 123 -4.53 -2.49 5.50
CA PHE A 123 -5.66 -1.65 5.90
C PHE A 123 -5.85 -1.72 7.41
N LEU A 124 -6.00 -0.57 8.06
CA LEU A 124 -6.48 -0.49 9.43
C LEU A 124 -7.98 -0.75 9.46
N HIS A 125 -8.49 -1.16 10.62
CA HIS A 125 -9.91 -1.43 10.78
C HIS A 125 -10.72 -0.12 10.80
N PRO A 126 -11.88 -0.06 10.14
CA PRO A 126 -12.48 -1.12 9.31
C PRO A 126 -11.78 -1.27 7.95
N ALA A 127 -11.45 -2.50 7.55
CA ALA A 127 -10.83 -2.79 6.25
C ALA A 127 -11.90 -3.03 5.16
N PRO A 128 -11.67 -2.60 3.89
CA PRO A 128 -12.64 -2.77 2.81
C PRO A 128 -12.99 -4.25 2.60
N LEU A 129 -14.25 -4.54 2.27
CA LEU A 129 -14.67 -5.87 1.84
C LEU A 129 -14.27 -6.06 0.38
N HIS A 130 -13.13 -6.69 0.13
CA HIS A 130 -12.58 -6.89 -1.20
C HIS A 130 -11.99 -8.31 -1.38
N PRO A 131 -12.10 -8.96 -2.55
CA PRO A 131 -11.58 -10.30 -2.81
C PRO A 131 -10.08 -10.49 -2.52
N HIS A 132 -9.32 -9.40 -2.46
CA HIS A 132 -7.89 -9.36 -2.15
C HIS A 132 -7.56 -8.71 -0.79
N ILE A 133 -8.57 -8.43 0.06
CA ILE A 133 -8.36 -7.81 1.38
C ILE A 133 -8.95 -8.71 2.47
N TYR A 134 -8.06 -9.26 3.29
CA TYR A 134 -8.42 -10.08 4.43
C TYR A 134 -9.05 -9.23 5.55
N SER A 135 -9.84 -9.87 6.42
CA SER A 135 -10.52 -9.19 7.51
C SER A 135 -9.57 -8.59 8.55
N ASN A 136 -8.33 -9.08 8.64
CA ASN A 136 -7.27 -8.48 9.46
C ASN A 136 -6.56 -7.30 8.77
N GLY A 137 -6.98 -6.93 7.55
CA GLY A 137 -6.44 -5.82 6.77
C GLY A 137 -5.26 -6.17 5.86
N HIS A 138 -4.81 -7.43 5.83
CA HIS A 138 -3.75 -7.85 4.91
C HIS A 138 -4.24 -7.77 3.47
N ILE A 139 -3.35 -7.41 2.54
CA ILE A 139 -3.65 -7.17 1.14
C ILE A 139 -2.90 -8.19 0.29
N CYS A 140 -3.62 -8.97 -0.51
CA CYS A 140 -3.02 -9.87 -1.49
C CYS A 140 -2.79 -9.11 -2.79
N LEU A 141 -1.67 -8.38 -2.89
CA LEU A 141 -1.27 -7.66 -4.10
C LEU A 141 0.22 -7.89 -4.35
N ASP A 142 0.53 -8.48 -5.51
CA ASP A 142 1.87 -9.01 -5.81
C ASP A 142 3.01 -7.96 -5.73
N ILE A 143 2.72 -6.69 -6.03
CA ILE A 143 3.70 -5.60 -5.89
C ILE A 143 4.17 -5.35 -4.45
N LEU A 144 3.45 -5.90 -3.45
CA LEU A 144 3.83 -5.84 -2.03
C LEU A 144 4.71 -7.03 -1.62
N TYR A 145 4.93 -7.99 -2.54
CA TYR A 145 5.63 -9.25 -2.32
C TYR A 145 6.66 -9.49 -3.43
N ASP A 146 6.41 -10.44 -4.34
CA ASP A 146 7.41 -10.94 -5.29
C ASP A 146 7.66 -9.97 -6.45
N SER A 147 6.67 -9.19 -6.83
CA SER A 147 6.80 -8.14 -7.86
C SER A 147 7.28 -6.79 -7.32
N TRP A 148 7.67 -6.70 -6.03
CA TRP A 148 8.26 -5.47 -5.51
C TRP A 148 9.60 -5.16 -6.19
N SER A 149 9.78 -3.89 -6.56
CA SER A 149 11.05 -3.37 -7.06
C SER A 149 11.47 -2.12 -6.29
N PRO A 150 12.76 -1.93 -5.98
CA PRO A 150 13.25 -0.70 -5.36
C PRO A 150 12.95 0.59 -6.14
N ALA A 151 12.58 0.47 -7.43
CA ALA A 151 12.15 1.59 -8.27
C ALA A 151 10.72 2.08 -7.94
N MET A 152 9.91 1.27 -7.26
CA MET A 152 8.55 1.60 -6.86
C MET A 152 8.54 2.53 -5.65
N THR A 153 7.51 3.38 -5.55
CA THR A 153 7.30 4.36 -4.48
C THR A 153 6.01 4.08 -3.72
N VAL A 154 5.85 4.67 -2.54
CA VAL A 154 4.60 4.62 -1.77
C VAL A 154 3.43 5.17 -2.62
N SER A 155 3.66 6.21 -3.42
CA SER A 155 2.66 6.76 -4.34
C SER A 155 2.19 5.72 -5.35
N SER A 156 3.12 4.98 -5.96
CA SER A 156 2.78 3.92 -6.92
C SER A 156 2.03 2.74 -6.28
N ILE A 157 2.35 2.39 -5.03
CA ILE A 157 1.60 1.39 -4.25
C ILE A 157 0.17 1.86 -4.05
N CYS A 158 -0.02 3.10 -3.61
CA CYS A 158 -1.34 3.66 -3.36
C CYS A 158 -2.19 3.67 -4.63
N ILE A 159 -1.64 4.12 -5.76
CA ILE A 159 -2.34 4.08 -7.04
C ILE A 159 -2.78 2.65 -7.38
N SER A 160 -1.88 1.67 -7.22
CA SER A 160 -2.18 0.26 -7.51
C SER A 160 -3.29 -0.30 -6.61
N ILE A 161 -3.31 0.06 -5.33
CA ILE A 161 -4.36 -0.33 -4.39
C ILE A 161 -5.70 0.32 -4.76
N LEU A 162 -5.70 1.61 -5.16
CA LEU A 162 -6.93 2.27 -5.59
C LEU A 162 -7.46 1.63 -6.87
N SER A 163 -6.61 1.34 -7.84
CA SER A 163 -6.99 0.64 -9.07
C SER A 163 -7.57 -0.75 -8.79
N MET A 164 -6.97 -1.49 -7.85
CA MET A 164 -7.49 -2.78 -7.39
C MET A 164 -8.89 -2.63 -6.78
N LEU A 165 -9.11 -1.65 -5.89
CA LEU A 165 -10.43 -1.38 -5.33
C LEU A 165 -11.44 -0.99 -6.42
N SER A 166 -11.03 -0.14 -7.37
CA SER A 166 -11.90 0.36 -8.43
C SER A 166 -12.35 -0.71 -9.42
N SER A 167 -11.58 -1.78 -9.62
CA SER A 167 -11.92 -2.85 -10.56
C SER A 167 -12.86 -3.93 -9.97
N SER A 168 -13.13 -3.90 -8.67
CA SER A 168 -13.98 -4.91 -8.03
C SER A 168 -15.44 -4.80 -8.44
N THR A 169 -16.04 -5.94 -8.79
CA THR A 169 -17.47 -6.06 -9.14
C THR A 169 -18.36 -6.47 -7.97
N ALA A 170 -17.78 -6.94 -6.86
CA ALA A 170 -18.49 -7.31 -5.64
C ALA A 170 -17.73 -6.91 -4.37
N LYS A 171 -18.47 -6.72 -3.26
CA LYS A 171 -17.92 -6.55 -1.90
C LYS A 171 -17.93 -7.87 -1.16
N GLN A 172 -16.85 -8.62 -1.25
CA GLN A 172 -16.69 -9.93 -0.60
C GLN A 172 -15.28 -10.08 -0.03
N ARG A 173 -15.08 -11.00 0.90
CA ARG A 173 -13.75 -11.37 1.41
C ARG A 173 -13.10 -12.43 0.49
N PRO A 174 -11.78 -12.62 0.58
CA PRO A 174 -11.14 -13.80 -0.02
C PRO A 174 -11.78 -15.08 0.50
N GLU A 175 -11.89 -16.13 -0.33
CA GLU A 175 -12.53 -17.40 0.05
C GLU A 175 -11.83 -18.06 1.25
N ASP A 176 -10.51 -17.90 1.36
CA ASP A 176 -9.71 -18.49 2.43
C ASP A 176 -9.49 -17.57 3.63
N ASN A 177 -10.29 -16.50 3.74
CA ASN A 177 -10.16 -15.46 4.77
C ASN A 177 -10.00 -16.01 6.19
N ASP A 178 -10.93 -16.84 6.63
CA ASP A 178 -10.96 -17.32 8.01
C ASP A 178 -9.76 -18.22 8.32
N ARG A 179 -9.34 -19.02 7.34
CA ARG A 179 -8.18 -19.89 7.44
C ARG A 179 -6.90 -19.06 7.53
N TYR A 180 -6.74 -18.07 6.66
CA TYR A 180 -5.59 -17.17 6.64
C TYR A 180 -5.46 -16.39 7.95
N VAL A 181 -6.54 -15.74 8.39
CA VAL A 181 -6.54 -14.90 9.60
C VAL A 181 -6.27 -15.72 10.86
N LYS A 182 -6.81 -16.95 10.95
CA LYS A 182 -6.48 -17.88 12.04
C LYS A 182 -4.99 -18.23 12.07
N ASN A 183 -4.38 -18.44 10.91
CA ASN A 183 -2.94 -18.74 10.82
C ASN A 183 -2.06 -17.54 11.20
N CYS A 184 -2.48 -16.30 10.90
CA CYS A 184 -1.77 -15.09 11.29
C CYS A 184 -1.86 -14.79 12.80
N ARG A 185 -2.94 -15.23 13.48
CA ARG A 185 -3.14 -15.03 14.92
C ARG A 185 -2.04 -15.62 15.80
N ASN A 186 -1.21 -16.51 15.26
CA ASN A 186 -0.03 -17.07 15.93
C ASN A 186 1.19 -16.13 15.92
N GLY A 187 0.99 -14.81 15.78
CA GLY A 187 2.03 -13.79 15.97
C GLY A 187 2.99 -13.59 14.79
N ARG A 188 2.63 -14.06 13.58
CA ARG A 188 3.47 -13.92 12.38
C ARG A 188 3.15 -12.64 11.63
N SER A 189 4.18 -11.89 11.23
CA SER A 189 4.03 -10.76 10.30
C SER A 189 3.41 -11.26 8.99
N PRO A 190 2.61 -10.46 8.25
CA PRO A 190 2.18 -10.82 6.89
C PRO A 190 3.34 -11.26 5.97
N LYS A 191 4.57 -10.78 6.22
CA LYS A 191 5.77 -11.18 5.48
C LYS A 191 6.30 -12.58 5.81
N GLU A 192 5.91 -13.14 6.94
CA GLU A 192 6.30 -14.49 7.39
C GLU A 192 5.23 -15.55 7.06
N THR A 193 4.11 -15.11 6.47
CA THR A 193 3.02 -16.01 6.09
C THR A 193 3.27 -16.49 4.67
N ARG A 194 3.58 -17.78 4.49
CA ARG A 194 3.70 -18.41 3.16
C ARG A 194 2.33 -18.31 2.48
N TRP A 195 2.24 -17.45 1.47
CA TRP A 195 1.05 -17.26 0.65
C TRP A 195 0.78 -18.52 -0.16
N TRP A 196 -0.44 -19.03 -0.07
CA TRP A 196 -0.93 -20.07 -0.97
C TRP A 196 -1.79 -19.34 -2.01
N PHE A 197 -1.17 -18.96 -3.12
CA PHE A 197 -1.92 -18.49 -4.28
C PHE A 197 -2.81 -19.64 -4.74
N HIS A 198 -4.12 -19.48 -4.57
CA HIS A 198 -5.07 -20.35 -5.25
C HIS A 198 -5.30 -19.77 -6.63
N ASP A 199 -4.39 -20.09 -7.55
CA ASP A 199 -4.62 -19.88 -8.97
C ASP A 199 -4.30 -21.19 -9.67
N ASP A 200 -5.18 -22.17 -9.48
CA ASP A 200 -5.20 -23.40 -10.24
C ASP A 200 -6.57 -23.51 -10.93
N LYS A 201 -6.54 -23.19 -12.24
CA LYS A 201 -7.59 -23.36 -13.27
C LYS A 201 -8.65 -22.25 -13.23
N VAL A 202 -8.76 -21.43 -14.29
CA VAL A 202 -9.00 -21.82 -15.70
C VAL A 202 -8.27 -20.89 -16.67
#